data_AF-A0A359CSM4-F1
#
_entry.id   AF-A0A359CSM4-F1
#
_cell.length_a   1.000
_cell.length_b   1.000
_cell.length_c   1.000
_cell.angle_alpha   90.00
_cell.angle_beta   90.00
_cell.angle_gamma   90.00
#
_symmetry.space_group_name_H-M   'P 1'
#
loop_
_entity.id
_entity.type
_entity.pdbx_description
1 polymer ?
#
loop_
_entity_poly.entity_id
_entity_poly.type
_entity_poly.pdbx_seq_one_letter_code
_entity_poly.pdbx_strand_id
1 'polypeptide(L)'
;MEIYHFLKYNSDTIFNKLIEFRNNSITFCFDFEDSIQDILNPINTPSLKTKYRKLSETIIENNHKFISDFAIGIRINPNDSIEQRNDINCILNLSKHTKIKSILLPKTETREDIENLKKLLNEKQIKYFEIIPVIETVTGLKNLNEIIDKRISNVYKIAFGHCDLNLSCHNFPFVHQDNKEYWEWISQIVLIISTKKILFLNSPYQKLNDYSTFLVDNK
;
A
#
# COMPACT_ATOMS: atom_id res chain seq x y z
N MET A 1 -16.21 -4.13 -6.45
CA MET A 1 -14.75 -4.38 -6.47
C MET A 1 -14.07 -3.08 -6.05
N GLU A 2 -13.29 -3.09 -4.96
CA GLU A 2 -12.44 -1.93 -4.62
C GLU A 2 -11.12 -2.02 -5.38
N ILE A 3 -10.58 -0.88 -5.82
CA ILE A 3 -9.36 -0.76 -6.61
C ILE A 3 -8.39 0.14 -5.86
N TYR A 4 -7.14 -0.30 -5.72
CA TYR A 4 -6.03 0.50 -5.20
C TYR A 4 -5.12 0.85 -6.38
N HIS A 5 -5.25 2.07 -6.88
CA HIS A 5 -4.52 2.54 -8.06
C HIS A 5 -3.27 3.29 -7.63
N PHE A 6 -2.12 2.63 -7.74
CA PHE A 6 -0.82 3.24 -7.46
C PHE A 6 -0.43 4.22 -8.57
N LEU A 7 -0.19 5.47 -8.18
CA LEU A 7 0.10 6.55 -9.10
C LEU A 7 1.57 6.55 -9.49
N LYS A 8 1.83 6.65 -10.79
CA LYS A 8 3.08 7.24 -11.28
C LYS A 8 2.89 8.74 -11.33
N TYR A 9 3.70 9.49 -10.59
CA TYR A 9 3.54 10.94 -10.48
C TYR A 9 4.87 11.69 -10.57
N ASN A 10 4.79 12.95 -10.98
CA ASN A 10 5.88 13.89 -11.21
C ASN A 10 5.35 15.33 -11.12
N SER A 11 6.17 16.33 -11.45
CA SER A 11 5.77 17.75 -11.46
C SER A 11 4.60 18.07 -12.40
N ASP A 12 4.41 17.26 -13.44
CA ASP A 12 3.43 17.50 -14.51
C ASP A 12 2.15 16.67 -14.29
N THR A 13 2.03 16.03 -13.13
CA THR A 13 0.87 15.18 -12.82
C THR A 13 -0.36 16.04 -12.57
N ILE A 14 -1.33 15.94 -13.48
CA ILE A 14 -2.58 16.69 -13.43
C ILE A 14 -3.69 15.77 -12.88
N PHE A 15 -4.04 15.95 -11.61
CA PHE A 15 -5.12 15.20 -10.95
C PHE A 15 -6.50 15.42 -11.59
N ASN A 16 -6.71 16.54 -12.29
CA ASN A 16 -7.96 16.79 -12.99
C ASN A 16 -8.29 15.74 -14.05
N LYS A 17 -7.30 15.07 -14.65
CA LYS A 17 -7.55 13.94 -15.55
C LYS A 17 -8.06 12.70 -14.83
N LEU A 18 -7.81 12.60 -13.52
CA LEU A 18 -8.32 11.52 -12.67
C LEU A 18 -9.77 11.75 -12.24
N ILE A 19 -10.32 12.95 -12.43
CA ILE A 19 -11.73 13.29 -12.15
C ILE A 19 -12.69 12.41 -12.94
N GLU A 20 -12.33 12.04 -14.18
CA GLU A 20 -13.13 11.15 -15.01
C GLU A 20 -13.26 9.74 -14.39
N PHE A 21 -12.34 9.36 -13.53
CA PHE A 21 -12.36 8.11 -12.78
C PHE A 21 -12.90 8.28 -11.36
N ARG A 22 -13.63 9.38 -11.06
CA ARG A 22 -14.31 9.55 -9.76
C ARG A 22 -15.30 8.42 -9.55
N ASN A 23 -14.88 7.49 -8.71
CA ASN A 23 -15.68 6.36 -8.28
C ASN A 23 -15.29 6.05 -6.84
N ASN A 24 -16.28 5.90 -5.96
CA ASN A 24 -16.07 5.56 -4.55
C ASN A 24 -15.34 4.22 -4.35
N SER A 25 -15.22 3.43 -5.41
CA SER A 25 -14.51 2.15 -5.42
C SER A 25 -13.01 2.28 -5.65
N ILE A 26 -12.49 3.45 -6.07
CA ILE A 26 -11.07 3.66 -6.38
C ILE A 26 -10.38 4.43 -5.25
N THR A 27 -9.26 3.89 -4.77
CA THR A 27 -8.34 4.53 -3.84
C THR A 27 -7.05 4.86 -4.58
N PHE A 28 -6.75 6.15 -4.74
CA PHE A 28 -5.52 6.61 -5.39
C PHE A 28 -4.37 6.57 -4.41
N CYS A 29 -3.34 5.79 -4.74
CA CYS A 29 -2.26 5.46 -3.83
C CYS A 29 -0.97 6.18 -4.24
N PHE A 30 -0.43 7.00 -3.33
CA PHE A 30 0.95 7.46 -3.42
C PHE A 30 1.85 6.39 -2.84
N ASP A 31 2.89 6.02 -3.57
CA ASP A 31 3.88 5.07 -3.09
C ASP A 31 5.15 5.80 -2.70
N PHE A 32 5.54 5.73 -1.43
CA PHE A 32 6.78 6.29 -0.91
C PHE A 32 7.90 5.25 -0.77
N GLU A 33 7.62 3.99 -1.11
CA GLU A 33 8.51 2.84 -0.93
C GLU A 33 9.24 2.46 -2.23
N ASP A 34 8.95 1.31 -2.84
CA ASP A 34 9.80 0.68 -3.88
C ASP A 34 9.76 1.39 -5.22
N SER A 35 8.71 2.16 -5.52
CA SER A 35 8.69 2.95 -6.76
C SER A 35 9.65 4.14 -6.73
N ILE A 36 10.21 4.49 -5.56
CA ILE A 36 11.14 5.61 -5.39
C ILE A 36 12.47 5.10 -4.82
N GLN A 37 13.30 4.61 -5.73
CA GLN A 37 14.65 4.14 -5.45
C GLN A 37 15.56 4.38 -6.65
N ASP A 38 16.83 4.63 -6.38
CA ASP A 38 17.89 4.61 -7.38
C ASP A 38 18.67 3.31 -7.25
N ILE A 39 18.29 2.32 -8.07
CA ILE A 39 18.88 0.96 -8.04
C ILE A 39 20.36 0.99 -8.45
N LEU A 40 20.75 1.95 -9.30
CA LEU A 40 22.13 2.07 -9.80
C LEU A 40 23.01 2.87 -8.82
N ASN A 41 22.43 3.79 -8.06
CA ASN A 41 23.12 4.56 -7.04
C ASN A 41 22.25 4.75 -5.77
N PRO A 42 22.25 3.75 -4.86
CA PRO A 42 21.40 3.77 -3.66
C PRO A 42 21.59 4.98 -2.74
N ILE A 43 22.75 5.66 -2.79
CA ILE A 43 23.03 6.87 -2.01
C ILE A 43 22.08 8.01 -2.40
N ASN A 44 21.55 8.01 -3.62
CA ASN A 44 20.58 9.02 -4.09
C ASN A 44 19.14 8.78 -3.59
N THR A 45 18.82 7.56 -3.14
CA THR A 45 17.45 7.16 -2.78
C THR A 45 16.80 8.07 -1.72
N PRO A 46 17.47 8.48 -0.62
CA PRO A 46 16.87 9.39 0.35
C PRO A 46 16.49 10.76 -0.23
N SER A 47 17.32 11.29 -1.14
CA SER A 47 17.04 12.56 -1.84
C SER A 47 15.83 12.41 -2.77
N LEU A 48 15.74 11.28 -3.49
CA LEU A 48 14.58 10.96 -4.31
C LEU A 48 13.30 10.85 -3.48
N LYS A 49 13.31 10.08 -2.39
CA LYS A 49 12.15 9.94 -1.49
C LYS A 49 11.70 11.31 -0.95
N THR A 50 12.65 12.16 -0.56
CA THR A 50 12.37 13.54 -0.15
C THR A 50 11.69 14.35 -1.27
N LYS A 51 12.21 14.27 -2.50
CA LYS A 51 11.62 14.95 -3.67
C LYS A 51 10.19 14.47 -3.92
N TYR A 52 9.94 13.17 -3.91
CA TYR A 52 8.62 12.62 -4.21
C TYR A 52 7.58 12.85 -3.11
N ARG A 53 7.98 12.96 -1.84
CA ARG A 53 7.09 13.45 -0.76
C ARG A 53 6.68 14.91 -0.99
N LYS A 54 7.62 15.78 -1.35
CA LYS A 54 7.28 17.18 -1.69
C LYS A 54 6.37 17.28 -2.91
N LEU A 55 6.59 16.43 -3.90
CA LEU A 55 5.72 16.35 -5.07
C LEU A 55 4.30 15.94 -4.70
N SER A 56 4.11 14.93 -3.83
CA SER A 56 2.77 14.54 -3.39
C SER A 56 2.09 15.68 -2.61
N GLU A 57 2.80 16.39 -1.74
CA GLU A 57 2.29 17.59 -1.06
C GLU A 57 1.81 18.65 -2.06
N THR A 58 2.65 19.02 -3.03
CA THR A 58 2.33 20.01 -4.05
C THR A 58 1.13 19.60 -4.89
N ILE A 59 1.04 18.32 -5.26
CA ILE A 59 -0.07 17.78 -6.04
C ILE A 59 -1.38 17.86 -5.24
N ILE A 60 -1.38 17.44 -3.98
CA ILE A 60 -2.57 17.52 -3.13
C ILE A 60 -3.00 18.97 -2.90
N GLU A 61 -2.05 19.85 -2.59
CA GLU A 61 -2.32 21.26 -2.32
C GLU A 61 -2.91 21.98 -3.54
N ASN A 62 -2.30 21.80 -4.72
CA ASN A 62 -2.77 22.42 -5.97
C ASN A 62 -4.15 21.92 -6.40
N ASN A 63 -4.57 20.74 -5.93
CA ASN A 63 -5.83 20.11 -6.31
C ASN A 63 -6.82 19.99 -5.13
N HIS A 64 -6.60 20.69 -4.01
CA HIS A 64 -7.35 20.50 -2.75
C HIS A 64 -8.88 20.60 -2.90
N LYS A 65 -9.38 21.43 -3.83
CA LYS A 65 -10.82 21.58 -4.09
C LYS A 65 -11.48 20.32 -4.67
N PHE A 66 -10.72 19.53 -5.43
CA PHE A 66 -11.21 18.32 -6.10
C PHE A 66 -10.77 17.06 -5.36
N ILE A 67 -9.65 17.13 -4.63
CA ILE A 67 -9.03 15.98 -3.99
C ILE A 67 -9.92 15.39 -2.87
N SER A 68 -10.75 16.22 -2.25
CA SER A 68 -11.64 15.82 -1.15
C SER A 68 -12.66 14.76 -1.54
N ASP A 69 -12.92 14.63 -2.85
CA ASP A 69 -13.88 13.67 -3.40
C ASP A 69 -13.23 12.29 -3.67
N PHE A 70 -11.92 12.17 -3.48
CA PHE A 70 -11.17 10.94 -3.74
C PHE A 70 -10.73 10.28 -2.45
N ALA A 71 -10.73 8.94 -2.46
CA ALA A 71 -10.06 8.17 -1.44
C ALA A 71 -8.55 8.17 -1.71
N ILE A 72 -7.78 8.68 -0.75
CA ILE A 72 -6.30 8.69 -0.83
C ILE A 72 -5.72 7.55 0.01
N GLY A 73 -4.89 6.73 -0.64
CA GLY A 73 -4.06 5.71 0.00
C GLY A 73 -2.59 6.13 -0.04
N ILE A 74 -1.80 5.66 0.93
CA ILE A 74 -0.36 5.93 0.97
C ILE A 74 0.36 4.65 1.38
N ARG A 75 1.27 4.15 0.54
CA ARG A 75 2.25 3.12 0.94
C ARG A 75 3.47 3.81 1.50
N ILE A 76 3.76 3.57 2.78
CA ILE A 76 4.90 4.14 3.48
C ILE A 76 6.10 3.20 3.43
N ASN A 77 7.24 3.63 3.92
CA ASN A 77 8.41 2.78 4.11
C ASN A 77 8.24 1.87 5.34
N PRO A 78 8.98 0.74 5.39
CA PRO A 78 8.94 -0.21 6.50
C PRO A 78 9.29 0.42 7.85
N ASN A 79 8.91 -0.29 8.92
CA ASN A 79 9.12 0.12 10.31
C ASN A 79 10.57 0.48 10.65
N ASP A 80 10.70 1.35 11.64
CA ASP A 80 11.97 1.79 12.24
C ASP A 80 12.97 2.44 11.29
N SER A 81 12.53 2.82 10.09
CA SER A 81 13.34 3.58 9.15
C SER A 81 13.22 5.10 9.36
N ILE A 82 14.30 5.82 9.07
CA ILE A 82 14.25 7.30 8.97
C ILE A 82 13.24 7.73 7.91
N GLU A 83 13.10 6.94 6.85
CA GLU A 83 12.15 7.18 5.77
C GLU A 83 10.69 7.07 6.24
N GLN A 84 10.37 6.10 7.11
CA GLN A 84 9.02 6.03 7.69
C GLN A 84 8.69 7.29 8.48
N ARG A 85 9.62 7.80 9.30
CA ARG A 85 9.38 9.05 10.05
C ARG A 85 9.13 10.23 9.11
N ASN A 86 9.86 10.29 8.00
CA ASN A 86 9.66 11.28 6.95
C ASN A 86 8.31 11.11 6.24
N ASP A 87 7.87 9.88 5.99
CA ASP A 87 6.55 9.58 5.43
C ASP A 87 5.45 10.07 6.36
N ILE A 88 5.54 9.78 7.66
CA ILE A 88 4.54 10.19 8.65
C ILE A 88 4.44 11.72 8.73
N ASN A 89 5.57 12.44 8.63
CA ASN A 89 5.55 13.90 8.57
C ASN A 89 4.89 14.41 7.28
N CYS A 90 5.13 13.77 6.14
CA CYS A 90 4.44 14.09 4.90
C CYS A 90 2.94 13.84 5.03
N ILE A 91 2.51 12.68 5.55
CA ILE A 91 1.11 12.33 5.79
C ILE A 91 0.43 13.38 6.67
N LEU A 92 1.10 13.86 7.72
CA LEU A 92 0.59 14.94 8.56
C LEU A 92 0.28 16.20 7.74
N ASN A 93 1.15 16.59 6.81
CA ASN A 93 0.89 17.72 5.91
C ASN A 93 -0.25 17.43 4.94
N LEU A 94 -0.27 16.25 4.30
CA LEU A 94 -1.34 15.86 3.38
C LEU A 94 -2.70 15.86 4.08
N SER A 95 -2.76 15.41 5.34
CA SER A 95 -4.00 15.32 6.13
C SER A 95 -4.69 16.66 6.40
N LYS A 96 -3.98 17.78 6.20
CA LYS A 96 -4.53 19.14 6.29
C LYS A 96 -5.42 19.48 5.09
N HIS A 97 -5.21 18.82 3.96
CA HIS A 97 -5.85 19.13 2.68
C HIS A 97 -6.75 18.00 2.16
N THR A 98 -6.56 16.77 2.63
CA THR A 98 -7.35 15.61 2.21
C THR A 98 -7.54 14.58 3.32
N LYS A 99 -8.55 13.73 3.17
CA LYS A 99 -8.77 12.59 4.07
C LYS A 99 -7.92 11.41 3.61
N ILE A 100 -7.12 10.87 4.53
CA ILE A 100 -6.37 9.65 4.28
C ILE A 100 -7.29 8.45 4.53
N LYS A 101 -7.60 7.68 3.48
CA LYS A 101 -8.39 6.45 3.61
C LYS A 101 -7.50 5.34 4.18
N SER A 102 -6.43 5.00 3.47
CA SER A 102 -5.64 3.81 3.79
C SER A 102 -4.16 4.15 3.93
N ILE A 103 -3.51 3.60 4.94
CA ILE A 103 -2.04 3.59 5.04
C ILE A 103 -1.60 2.14 4.86
N LEU A 104 -0.82 1.86 3.81
CA LEU A 104 -0.28 0.55 3.55
C LEU A 104 1.09 0.43 4.23
N LEU A 105 1.24 -0.55 5.12
CA LEU A 105 2.47 -0.79 5.87
C LEU A 105 3.20 -1.99 5.26
N PRO A 106 4.26 -1.78 4.47
CA PRO A 106 5.04 -2.87 3.89
C PRO A 106 5.76 -3.70 4.96
N LYS A 107 6.13 -4.93 4.59
CA LYS A 107 6.91 -5.87 5.41
C LYS A 107 6.38 -6.01 6.84
N THR A 108 5.05 -6.12 6.98
CA THR A 108 4.46 -6.34 8.30
C THR A 108 4.70 -7.79 8.73
N GLU A 109 5.44 -7.98 9.82
CA GLU A 109 5.84 -9.31 10.30
C GLU A 109 5.22 -9.67 11.64
N THR A 110 4.78 -8.67 12.40
CA THR A 110 4.23 -8.83 13.75
C THR A 110 3.01 -7.94 13.97
N ARG A 111 2.26 -8.21 15.04
CA ARG A 111 1.21 -7.29 15.52
C ARG A 111 1.79 -5.96 15.99
N GLU A 112 2.96 -5.99 16.60
CA GLU A 112 3.61 -4.80 17.16
C GLU A 112 3.91 -3.76 16.09
N ASP A 113 4.24 -4.21 14.87
CA ASP A 113 4.43 -3.35 13.70
C ASP A 113 3.25 -2.39 13.46
N ILE A 114 2.03 -2.91 13.56
CA ILE A 114 0.81 -2.14 13.37
C ILE A 114 0.58 -1.23 14.58
N GLU A 115 0.78 -1.74 15.80
CA GLU A 115 0.58 -0.95 17.03
C GLU A 115 1.55 0.22 17.14
N ASN A 116 2.81 0.03 16.75
CA ASN A 116 3.82 1.07 16.68
C ASN A 116 3.46 2.15 15.67
N LEU A 117 3.02 1.76 14.46
CA LEU A 117 2.51 2.73 13.48
C LEU A 117 1.30 3.51 14.02
N LYS A 118 0.34 2.82 14.65
CA LYS A 118 -0.84 3.48 15.26
C LYS A 118 -0.45 4.49 16.31
N LYS A 119 0.51 4.14 17.18
CA LYS A 119 1.03 5.05 18.20
C LYS A 119 1.62 6.31 17.57
N LEU A 120 2.47 6.16 16.56
CA LEU A 120 3.07 7.30 15.83
C LEU A 120 2.02 8.21 15.16
N LEU A 121 1.00 7.61 14.53
CA LEU A 121 -0.09 8.35 13.90
C LEU A 121 -0.94 9.10 14.94
N ASN A 122 -1.24 8.45 16.07
CA ASN A 122 -2.02 9.04 17.16
C ASN A 122 -1.29 10.18 17.86
N GLU A 123 0.02 10.03 18.13
CA GLU A 123 0.87 11.08 18.71
C GLU A 123 0.87 12.36 17.85
N LYS A 124 0.79 12.21 16.54
CA LYS A 124 0.68 13.32 15.57
C LYS A 124 -0.75 13.72 15.23
N GLN A 125 -1.76 13.10 15.86
CA GLN A 125 -3.18 13.34 15.63
C GLN A 125 -3.59 13.20 14.15
N ILE A 126 -2.92 12.31 13.42
CA ILE A 126 -3.21 12.02 12.01
C ILE A 126 -4.48 11.17 11.94
N LYS A 127 -5.49 11.67 11.23
CA LYS A 127 -6.73 10.91 10.99
C LYS A 127 -6.58 10.06 9.73
N TYR A 128 -6.90 8.78 9.88
CA TYR A 128 -6.94 7.80 8.80
C TYR A 128 -8.12 6.84 9.04
N PHE A 129 -8.57 6.15 8.00
CA PHE A 129 -9.65 5.17 8.14
C PHE A 129 -9.11 3.77 8.50
N GLU A 130 -8.09 3.30 7.79
CA GLU A 130 -7.52 1.97 7.98
C GLU A 130 -6.01 1.90 7.78
N ILE A 131 -5.40 0.91 8.43
CA ILE A 131 -4.05 0.43 8.12
C ILE A 131 -4.21 -0.91 7.38
N ILE A 132 -3.50 -1.04 6.27
CA ILE A 132 -3.46 -2.25 5.45
C ILE A 132 -2.05 -2.83 5.59
N PRO A 133 -1.83 -3.84 6.44
CA PRO A 133 -0.55 -4.53 6.47
C PRO A 133 -0.32 -5.24 5.14
N VAL A 134 0.86 -5.08 4.57
CA VAL A 134 1.30 -5.81 3.39
C VAL A 134 2.07 -7.04 3.85
N ILE A 135 1.53 -8.21 3.51
CA ILE A 135 2.09 -9.51 3.83
C ILE A 135 2.95 -9.94 2.65
N GLU A 136 4.26 -9.88 2.84
CA GLU A 136 5.23 -10.05 1.76
C GLU A 136 6.56 -10.66 2.23
N THR A 137 6.57 -11.25 3.43
CA THR A 137 7.70 -12.02 3.95
C THR A 137 7.22 -13.36 4.49
N VAL A 138 8.12 -14.34 4.59
CA VAL A 138 7.83 -15.64 5.19
C VAL A 138 7.40 -15.48 6.65
N THR A 139 8.02 -14.56 7.38
CA THR A 139 7.68 -14.25 8.79
C THR A 139 6.27 -13.67 8.87
N GLY A 140 5.94 -12.68 8.05
CA GLY A 140 4.59 -12.08 8.03
C GLY A 140 3.51 -13.10 7.66
N LEU A 141 3.78 -14.02 6.73
CA LEU A 141 2.84 -15.08 6.39
C LEU A 141 2.63 -16.07 7.55
N LYS A 142 3.70 -16.49 8.24
CA LYS A 142 3.61 -17.38 9.41
C LYS A 142 2.85 -16.73 10.56
N ASN A 143 3.07 -15.43 10.79
CA ASN A 143 2.47 -14.68 11.89
C ASN A 143 1.11 -14.05 11.52
N LEU A 144 0.59 -14.31 10.31
CA LEU A 144 -0.59 -13.64 9.79
C LEU A 144 -1.77 -13.66 10.77
N ASN A 145 -2.02 -14.79 11.43
CA ASN A 145 -3.10 -14.91 12.40
C ASN A 145 -2.96 -13.94 13.59
N GLU A 146 -1.74 -13.62 14.03
CA GLU A 146 -1.51 -12.65 15.11
C GLU A 146 -1.60 -11.21 14.61
N ILE A 147 -1.09 -10.95 13.40
CA ILE A 147 -1.10 -9.63 12.74
C ILE A 147 -2.53 -9.10 12.57
N ILE A 148 -3.50 -9.96 12.27
CA ILE A 148 -4.90 -9.57 12.01
C ILE A 148 -5.85 -9.85 13.18
N ASP A 149 -5.35 -9.96 14.41
CA ASP A 149 -6.18 -10.16 15.59
C ASP A 149 -7.31 -9.11 15.66
N LYS A 150 -8.56 -9.56 15.92
CA LYS A 150 -9.76 -8.70 15.98
C LYS A 150 -9.67 -7.57 17.02
N ARG A 151 -8.74 -7.68 17.98
CA ARG A 151 -8.45 -6.64 18.97
C ARG A 151 -7.74 -5.43 18.37
N ILE A 152 -7.21 -5.54 17.16
CA ILE A 152 -6.55 -4.44 16.46
C ILE A 152 -7.61 -3.65 15.71
N SER A 153 -8.03 -2.52 16.30
CA SER A 153 -8.93 -1.60 15.60
C SER A 153 -8.26 -1.09 14.30
N ASN A 154 -9.07 -0.84 13.27
CA ASN A 154 -8.66 -0.22 12.00
C ASN A 154 -7.84 -1.09 11.02
N VAL A 155 -7.81 -2.41 11.20
CA VAL A 155 -7.35 -3.35 10.16
C VAL A 155 -8.56 -4.06 9.58
N TYR A 156 -8.93 -3.73 8.35
CA TYR A 156 -10.06 -4.35 7.64
C TYR A 156 -9.63 -5.13 6.40
N LYS A 157 -8.40 -4.87 5.92
CA LYS A 157 -7.81 -5.45 4.73
C LYS A 157 -6.39 -5.88 5.05
N ILE A 158 -5.89 -6.87 4.31
CA ILE A 158 -4.45 -7.09 4.12
C ILE A 158 -4.11 -6.97 2.65
N ALA A 159 -2.89 -6.57 2.33
CA ALA A 159 -2.36 -6.63 0.97
C ALA A 159 -1.36 -7.78 0.84
N PHE A 160 -1.26 -8.37 -0.35
CA PHE A 160 -0.29 -9.41 -0.63
C PHE A 160 0.81 -8.91 -1.57
N GLY A 161 2.08 -8.99 -1.15
CA GLY A 161 3.24 -8.64 -1.96
C GLY A 161 3.99 -9.89 -2.44
N HIS A 162 3.54 -10.52 -3.52
CA HIS A 162 4.14 -11.80 -3.95
C HIS A 162 5.60 -11.69 -4.42
N CYS A 163 6.04 -10.54 -4.96
CA CYS A 163 7.42 -10.36 -5.39
C CYS A 163 8.38 -10.43 -4.22
N ASP A 164 8.12 -9.66 -3.17
CA ASP A 164 8.95 -9.69 -1.95
C ASP A 164 8.79 -11.00 -1.20
N LEU A 165 7.64 -11.67 -1.27
CA LEU A 165 7.52 -13.02 -0.71
C LEU A 165 8.42 -14.01 -1.46
N ASN A 166 8.48 -13.96 -2.79
CA ASN A 166 9.41 -14.78 -3.57
C ASN A 166 10.86 -14.53 -3.15
N LEU A 167 11.25 -13.26 -2.96
CA LEU A 167 12.57 -12.90 -2.44
C LEU A 167 12.80 -13.50 -1.04
N SER A 168 11.82 -13.38 -0.14
CA SER A 168 11.89 -13.92 1.21
C SER A 168 11.97 -15.45 1.25
N CYS A 169 11.41 -16.14 0.26
CA CYS A 169 11.48 -17.60 0.09
C CYS A 169 12.76 -18.07 -0.63
N HIS A 170 13.57 -17.16 -1.17
CA HIS A 170 14.67 -17.47 -2.10
C HIS A 170 14.22 -18.22 -3.37
N ASN A 171 12.99 -17.94 -3.84
CA ASN A 171 12.45 -18.55 -5.06
C ASN A 171 13.01 -17.83 -6.29
N PHE A 172 13.69 -18.57 -7.17
CA PHE A 172 14.02 -18.13 -8.53
C PHE A 172 13.89 -19.29 -9.52
N PRO A 173 13.10 -19.17 -10.61
CA PRO A 173 12.34 -17.97 -11.02
C PRO A 173 11.20 -17.64 -10.05
N PHE A 174 10.70 -16.41 -10.11
CA PHE A 174 9.57 -15.98 -9.28
C PHE A 174 8.29 -16.71 -9.69
N VAL A 175 7.51 -17.07 -8.67
CA VAL A 175 6.17 -17.64 -8.78
C VAL A 175 5.17 -16.50 -8.96
N HIS A 176 4.47 -16.50 -10.10
CA HIS A 176 3.48 -15.48 -10.49
C HIS A 176 2.06 -16.05 -10.58
N GLN A 177 1.10 -15.21 -10.97
CA GLN A 177 -0.34 -15.53 -11.03
C GLN A 177 -0.70 -16.70 -11.97
N ASP A 178 0.18 -17.07 -12.90
CA ASP A 178 0.02 -18.22 -13.80
C ASP A 178 0.53 -19.54 -13.22
N ASN A 179 1.05 -19.52 -11.99
CA ASN A 179 1.55 -20.70 -11.28
C ASN A 179 0.59 -21.13 -10.17
N LYS A 180 0.42 -22.46 -9.99
CA LYS A 180 -0.39 -23.05 -8.92
C LYS A 180 0.07 -22.64 -7.53
N GLU A 181 1.39 -22.55 -7.30
CA GLU A 181 1.98 -22.20 -6.00
C GLU A 181 1.56 -20.79 -5.54
N TYR A 182 1.41 -19.83 -6.45
CA TYR A 182 0.85 -18.50 -6.13
C TYR A 182 -0.56 -18.60 -5.55
N TRP A 183 -1.40 -19.45 -6.13
CA TRP A 183 -2.77 -19.67 -5.66
C TRP A 183 -2.82 -20.50 -4.39
N GLU A 184 -1.82 -21.33 -4.12
CA GLU A 184 -1.67 -22.01 -2.83
C GLU A 184 -1.35 -21.01 -1.71
N TRP A 185 -0.48 -20.02 -1.95
CA TRP A 185 -0.25 -18.92 -1.00
C TRP A 185 -1.52 -18.12 -0.74
N ILE A 186 -2.24 -17.72 -1.79
CA ILE A 186 -3.52 -17.01 -1.64
C ILE A 186 -4.52 -17.85 -0.86
N SER A 187 -4.63 -19.15 -1.17
CA SER A 187 -5.59 -20.04 -0.48
C SER A 187 -5.30 -20.12 1.02
N GLN A 188 -4.03 -20.21 1.42
CA GLN A 188 -3.63 -20.20 2.82
C GLN A 188 -3.99 -18.87 3.50
N ILE A 189 -3.69 -17.75 2.84
CA ILE A 189 -4.01 -16.41 3.35
C ILE A 189 -5.53 -16.24 3.52
N VAL A 190 -6.31 -16.57 2.49
CA VAL A 190 -7.77 -16.44 2.47
C VAL A 190 -8.41 -17.31 3.56
N LEU A 191 -7.92 -18.54 3.75
CA LEU A 191 -8.38 -19.42 4.82
C LEU A 191 -8.25 -18.74 6.19
N ILE A 192 -7.09 -18.14 6.48
CA ILE A 192 -6.82 -17.47 7.77
C ILE A 192 -7.71 -16.24 7.94
N ILE A 193 -7.79 -15.36 6.94
CA ILE A 193 -8.48 -14.06 7.06
C ILE A 193 -10.02 -14.20 7.04
N SER A 194 -10.55 -15.22 6.38
CA SER A 194 -12.00 -15.44 6.25
C SER A 194 -12.69 -15.61 7.60
N THR A 195 -12.00 -16.23 8.57
CA THR A 195 -12.47 -16.41 9.95
C THR A 195 -12.62 -15.08 10.72
N LYS A 196 -12.06 -13.99 10.18
CA LYS A 196 -11.95 -12.70 10.85
C LYS A 196 -12.65 -11.55 10.16
N LYS A 197 -13.36 -11.80 9.05
CA LYS A 197 -14.01 -10.75 8.22
C LYS A 197 -13.00 -9.71 7.71
N ILE A 198 -11.77 -10.13 7.48
CA ILE A 198 -10.72 -9.31 6.86
C ILE A 198 -10.74 -9.57 5.36
N LEU A 199 -10.69 -8.49 4.59
CA LEU A 199 -10.69 -8.54 3.13
C LEU A 199 -9.28 -8.73 2.59
N PHE A 200 -9.18 -9.41 1.44
CA PHE A 200 -7.92 -9.62 0.73
C PHE A 200 -7.75 -8.57 -0.36
N LEU A 201 -6.63 -7.85 -0.36
CA LEU A 201 -6.17 -7.03 -1.47
C LEU A 201 -5.05 -7.79 -2.20
N ASN A 202 -5.33 -8.14 -3.45
CA ASN A 202 -4.40 -8.93 -4.24
C ASN A 202 -3.15 -8.13 -4.65
N SER A 203 -2.07 -8.85 -4.99
CA SER A 203 -0.85 -8.24 -5.55
C SER A 203 -1.11 -7.49 -6.86
N PRO A 204 -0.23 -6.55 -7.23
CA PRO A 204 -0.24 -5.95 -8.55
C PRO A 204 -0.21 -7.01 -9.67
N TYR A 205 -1.07 -6.81 -10.66
CA TYR A 205 -1.07 -7.62 -11.88
C TYR A 205 0.02 -7.12 -12.83
N GLN A 206 1.00 -7.97 -13.13
CA GLN A 206 2.21 -7.54 -13.84
C GLN A 206 2.07 -7.51 -15.37
N LYS A 207 1.14 -8.29 -15.94
CA LYS A 207 0.95 -8.37 -17.39
C LYS A 207 0.04 -7.25 -17.89
N LEU A 208 0.56 -6.01 -17.96
CA LEU A 208 -0.22 -4.81 -18.27
C LEU A 208 -0.93 -4.83 -19.65
N ASN A 209 -0.44 -5.66 -20.59
CA ASN A 209 -1.02 -5.79 -21.93
C ASN A 209 -2.03 -6.96 -22.04
N ASP A 210 -2.23 -7.75 -20.98
CA ASP A 210 -3.13 -8.90 -20.96
C ASP A 210 -4.45 -8.56 -20.27
N TYR A 211 -5.27 -7.78 -20.98
CA TYR A 211 -6.59 -7.38 -20.49
C TYR A 211 -7.53 -8.58 -20.27
N SER A 212 -7.42 -9.64 -21.08
CA SER A 212 -8.24 -10.84 -20.98
C SER A 212 -8.08 -11.53 -19.63
N THR A 213 -6.85 -11.68 -19.17
CA THR A 213 -6.55 -12.32 -17.88
C THR A 213 -6.80 -11.37 -16.71
N PHE A 214 -6.73 -10.04 -16.91
CA PHE A 214 -7.03 -9.05 -15.88
C PHE A 214 -8.54 -8.90 -15.62
N LEU A 215 -9.35 -8.89 -16.68
CA LEU A 215 -10.77 -8.56 -16.59
C LEU A 215 -11.67 -9.75 -16.29
N VAL A 216 -11.13 -10.98 -16.27
CA VAL A 216 -11.86 -12.28 -16.22
C VAL A 216 -13.36 -12.03 -16.14
N ASP A 217 -13.99 -11.93 -17.32
CA ASP A 217 -15.41 -11.68 -17.44
C ASP A 217 -16.12 -12.58 -16.43
N ASN A 218 -16.85 -11.96 -15.49
CA ASN A 218 -17.81 -12.67 -14.65
C ASN A 218 -18.90 -13.20 -15.59
N LYS A 219 -18.65 -14.36 -16.20
CA LYS A 219 -19.68 -15.20 -16.81
C LYS A 219 -20.27 -16.10 -15.74
#